data_AF-A0A944PN51-F1
#
_entry.id   AF-A0A944PN51-F1
#
_cell.length_a   1.000
_cell.length_b   1.000
_cell.length_c   1.000
_cell.angle_alpha   90.00
_cell.angle_beta   90.00
_cell.angle_gamma   90.00
#
_symmetry.space_group_name_H-M   'P 1'
#
loop_
_entity.id
_entity.type
_entity.pdbx_description
1 polymer ?
#
loop_
_entity_poly.entity_id
_entity_poly.type
_entity_poly.pdbx_seq_one_letter_code
_entity_poly.pdbx_strand_id
1 'polypeptide(L)'
;MADRRSSAVIGFRTASKDRARRRVRRLGGAGMVLPLAVGALLAAGAGTSAASPGAGPTAVVSMGDSYISGEAGRWKGNSLTNTGSRNGTDRAWVSGSTYDPGKVYGTTAGGCHRSDSAEVVSAGPLAEKAVNLACSGATSENVFRASSGGVAFKGEAPQADQLTAIAASHNVKVVALSVGGNDLGFADIIKECAYDFIIWNSYCYDDQQAGVDAKIDAVMANVGKSVDEVRAVMRGAGYADSSYRIVLQSYPSPIPRGAENRYTQSDWSRLNTGGCPFWNRDSDWARDSLVPQIAGRIKGVAAAKGVQFLDLRDTLQGREVCAKASKQVSSTVPASAQASEWARWIDNNETQGLIQESMHPNYFGQLAAGRCLSLAVAQPADSAVSCKNTAGADQTGMFLTPAS
;
A
#
# COMPACT_ATOMS: atom_id res chain seq x y z
N MET A 1 -42.16 -39.89 8.45
CA MET A 1 -41.51 -41.04 9.12
C MET A 1 -40.75 -41.84 8.07
N ALA A 2 -39.41 -41.70 8.05
CA ALA A 2 -38.43 -42.72 7.68
C ALA A 2 -37.04 -42.05 7.71
N ASP A 3 -36.33 -42.26 8.83
CA ASP A 3 -34.96 -41.87 9.11
C ASP A 3 -33.92 -42.68 8.33
N ARG A 4 -32.78 -42.05 8.01
CA ARG A 4 -31.38 -42.46 8.34
C ARG A 4 -30.38 -41.54 7.59
N ARG A 5 -29.59 -40.69 8.29
CA ARG A 5 -28.16 -40.88 8.73
C ARG A 5 -27.18 -41.03 7.54
N SER A 6 -26.02 -40.39 7.41
CA SER A 6 -25.03 -39.71 8.29
C SER A 6 -24.12 -38.84 7.39
N SER A 7 -23.76 -37.61 7.74
CA SER A 7 -22.53 -37.15 8.45
C SER A 7 -21.17 -37.49 7.81
N ALA A 8 -20.45 -36.46 7.37
CA ALA A 8 -18.99 -36.39 7.37
C ALA A 8 -18.52 -34.94 7.55
N VAL A 9 -18.24 -34.56 8.80
CA VAL A 9 -17.53 -33.33 9.19
C VAL A 9 -16.06 -33.70 9.35
N ILE A 10 -15.18 -33.08 8.57
CA ILE A 10 -13.72 -33.26 8.68
C ILE A 10 -13.20 -32.26 9.71
N GLY A 11 -12.86 -32.76 10.90
CA GLY A 11 -12.25 -32.00 11.98
C GLY A 11 -10.74 -31.85 11.81
N PHE A 12 -10.25 -30.60 11.89
CA PHE A 12 -8.83 -30.28 12.00
C PHE A 12 -8.33 -30.61 13.42
N ARG A 13 -7.31 -31.48 13.50
CA ARG A 13 -6.60 -31.80 14.74
C ARG A 13 -5.54 -30.73 15.02
N THR A 14 -5.72 -30.01 16.13
CA THR A 14 -4.71 -29.18 16.79
C THR A 14 -3.67 -30.06 17.49
N ALA A 15 -2.39 -29.93 17.12
CA ALA A 15 -1.27 -30.56 17.83
C ALA A 15 -0.65 -29.54 18.80
N SER A 16 -1.02 -29.65 20.08
CA SER A 16 -0.29 -29.05 21.20
C SER A 16 0.99 -29.85 21.45
N LYS A 17 2.14 -29.19 21.53
CA LYS A 17 3.39 -29.79 22.02
C LYS A 17 3.67 -29.28 23.42
N ASP A 18 3.50 -30.18 24.38
CA ASP A 18 3.78 -29.99 25.79
C ASP A 18 5.28 -29.77 26.08
N ARG A 19 5.53 -28.79 26.97
CA ARG A 19 6.81 -28.50 27.61
C ARG A 19 7.19 -29.59 28.60
N ALA A 20 8.29 -30.30 28.35
CA ALA A 20 8.94 -31.13 29.36
C ALA A 20 9.91 -30.29 30.22
N ARG A 21 9.58 -30.16 31.51
CA ARG A 21 10.47 -29.64 32.58
C ARG A 21 11.54 -30.68 32.91
N ARG A 22 12.82 -30.30 32.88
CA ARG A 22 13.89 -31.04 33.59
C ARG A 22 14.51 -30.16 34.68
N ARG A 23 14.39 -30.61 35.92
CA ARG A 23 15.14 -30.14 37.10
C ARG A 23 16.50 -30.82 37.09
N VAL A 24 17.59 -30.08 37.28
CA VAL A 24 18.87 -30.61 37.78
C VAL A 24 19.40 -29.68 38.88
N ARG A 25 20.00 -30.33 39.88
CA ARG A 25 20.35 -29.88 41.23
C ARG A 25 21.42 -28.78 41.30
N ARG A 26 21.30 -28.01 42.39
CA ARG A 26 22.32 -27.12 42.98
C ARG A 26 23.57 -27.90 43.41
N LEU A 27 24.74 -27.30 43.21
CA LEU A 27 25.95 -27.49 44.03
C LEU A 27 26.54 -26.11 44.28
N GLY A 28 26.83 -25.82 45.55
CA GLY A 28 27.41 -24.56 46.01
C GLY A 28 28.92 -24.52 45.89
N GLY A 29 29.47 -23.31 45.91
CA GLY A 29 30.89 -23.02 46.03
C GLY A 29 31.05 -21.56 46.49
N ALA A 30 31.74 -21.38 47.60
CA ALA A 30 31.81 -20.16 48.39
C ALA A 30 32.94 -19.21 47.96
N GLY A 31 32.78 -17.93 48.31
CA GLY A 31 33.84 -17.08 48.87
C GLY A 31 34.77 -16.38 47.89
N MET A 32 34.68 -15.04 47.80
CA MET A 32 35.54 -14.11 48.54
C MET A 32 35.25 -12.67 48.11
N VAL A 33 35.03 -11.82 49.11
CA VAL A 33 34.95 -10.35 49.00
C VAL A 33 36.35 -9.81 49.29
N LEU A 34 36.88 -8.94 48.44
CA LEU A 34 37.84 -7.92 48.86
C LEU A 34 37.75 -6.66 47.96
N PRO A 35 37.96 -5.45 48.52
CA PRO A 35 37.60 -4.19 47.90
C PRO A 35 38.80 -3.42 47.32
N LEU A 36 38.49 -2.27 46.72
CA LEU A 36 39.36 -1.16 46.29
C LEU A 36 39.98 -1.24 44.89
N ALA A 37 39.42 -0.44 43.97
CA ALA A 37 40.09 0.75 43.46
C ALA A 37 39.08 1.66 42.74
N VAL A 38 38.80 2.82 43.34
CA VAL A 38 38.09 3.92 42.67
C VAL A 38 39.12 4.60 41.76
N GLY A 39 39.16 4.17 40.51
CA GLY A 39 39.84 4.87 39.43
C GLY A 39 38.83 5.77 38.71
N ALA A 40 38.84 7.06 39.02
CA ALA A 40 38.12 8.07 38.26
C ALA A 40 38.75 8.22 36.88
N LEU A 41 38.37 7.34 35.95
CA LEU A 41 38.55 7.55 34.52
C LEU A 41 37.48 8.55 34.08
N LEU A 42 37.89 9.81 33.96
CA LEU A 42 37.22 10.78 33.09
C LEU A 42 37.42 10.31 31.64
N ALA A 43 36.68 9.27 31.25
CA ALA A 43 36.36 9.06 29.85
C ALA A 43 35.42 10.20 29.51
N ALA A 44 35.97 11.25 28.88
CA ALA A 44 35.20 12.15 28.06
C ALA A 44 34.50 11.25 27.03
N GLY A 45 33.27 10.85 27.35
CA GLY A 45 32.37 10.27 26.38
C GLY A 45 32.29 11.31 25.28
N ALA A 46 32.89 11.00 24.13
CA ALA A 46 32.42 11.55 22.88
C ALA A 46 30.95 11.17 22.83
N GLY A 47 30.09 12.06 23.36
CA GLY A 47 28.67 11.98 23.13
C GLY A 47 28.56 11.89 21.63
N THR A 48 28.11 10.75 21.12
CA THR A 48 27.57 10.68 19.78
C THR A 48 26.51 11.76 19.77
N SER A 49 26.85 12.90 19.16
CA SER A 49 25.92 13.99 18.99
C SER A 49 24.77 13.34 18.23
N ALA A 50 23.67 13.06 18.93
CA ALA A 50 22.47 12.57 18.29
C ALA A 50 22.19 13.59 17.20
N ALA A 51 22.17 13.14 15.95
CA ALA A 51 21.93 14.03 14.82
C ALA A 51 20.61 14.74 15.11
N SER A 52 20.71 16.04 15.35
CA SER A 52 19.55 16.90 15.51
C SER A 52 18.86 17.02 14.15
N PRO A 53 17.53 17.24 14.10
CA PRO A 53 16.86 17.58 12.85
C PRO A 53 17.64 18.65 12.09
N GLY A 54 17.99 18.36 10.83
CA GLY A 54 18.81 19.25 10.01
C GLY A 54 20.23 18.79 9.75
N ALA A 55 20.72 17.74 10.43
CA ALA A 55 21.99 17.09 10.10
C ALA A 55 21.75 15.85 9.21
N GLY A 56 22.53 15.72 8.12
CA GLY A 56 22.43 14.61 7.17
C GLY A 56 21.63 14.93 5.91
N PRO A 57 21.64 14.02 4.91
CA PRO A 57 20.93 14.22 3.65
C PRO A 57 19.42 14.30 3.89
N THR A 58 18.76 15.14 3.10
CA THR A 58 17.30 15.24 3.12
C THR A 58 16.64 13.94 2.69
N ALA A 59 15.51 13.59 3.32
CA ALA A 59 14.75 12.39 2.98
C ALA A 59 13.25 12.65 2.80
N VAL A 60 12.66 11.94 1.83
CA VAL A 60 11.21 11.70 1.70
C VAL A 60 10.98 10.22 2.02
N VAL A 61 10.01 9.93 2.88
CA VAL A 61 9.72 8.56 3.35
C VAL A 61 8.28 8.20 3.00
N SER A 62 8.04 7.06 2.35
CA SER A 62 6.70 6.46 2.27
C SER A 62 6.50 5.37 3.31
N MET A 63 5.32 5.36 3.92
CA MET A 63 4.87 4.39 4.90
C MET A 63 3.43 3.99 4.57
N GLY A 64 3.04 2.76 4.90
CA GLY A 64 1.70 2.27 4.67
C GLY A 64 1.64 0.90 3.99
N ASP A 65 0.62 0.71 3.17
CA ASP A 65 0.26 -0.57 2.57
C ASP A 65 0.80 -0.76 1.13
N SER A 66 0.20 -1.71 0.39
CA SER A 66 0.57 -2.09 -0.98
C SER A 66 0.41 -0.98 -2.02
N TYR A 67 -0.57 -0.09 -1.86
CA TYR A 67 -0.81 0.96 -2.86
C TYR A 67 0.36 1.94 -2.92
N ILE A 68 0.91 2.30 -1.76
CA ILE A 68 2.07 3.20 -1.65
C ILE A 68 3.42 2.45 -1.65
N SER A 69 3.45 1.14 -1.38
CA SER A 69 4.68 0.34 -1.56
C SER A 69 5.11 0.26 -3.02
N GLY A 70 4.18 0.42 -3.97
CA GLY A 70 4.46 0.24 -5.39
C GLY A 70 4.13 -1.15 -5.90
N GLU A 71 3.26 -1.89 -5.19
CA GLU A 71 2.76 -3.17 -5.68
C GLU A 71 2.16 -3.02 -7.10
N ALA A 72 2.37 -4.04 -7.94
CA ALA A 72 2.05 -4.04 -9.37
C ALA A 72 2.88 -3.07 -10.25
N GLY A 73 3.84 -2.32 -9.67
CA GLY A 73 4.79 -1.49 -10.41
C GLY A 73 5.59 -2.25 -11.47
N ARG A 74 5.61 -3.59 -11.43
CA ARG A 74 6.21 -4.43 -12.48
C ARG A 74 5.48 -4.39 -13.82
N TRP A 75 4.23 -3.93 -13.87
CA TRP A 75 3.40 -3.99 -15.08
C TRP A 75 3.33 -2.65 -15.82
N LYS A 76 3.68 -2.63 -17.10
CA LYS A 76 3.44 -1.51 -18.03
C LYS A 76 2.15 -1.71 -18.82
N GLY A 77 1.01 -1.60 -18.14
CA GLY A 77 -0.30 -1.93 -18.71
C GLY A 77 -0.62 -3.42 -18.63
N ASN A 78 -1.71 -3.83 -19.28
CA ASN A 78 -2.22 -5.21 -19.25
C ASN A 78 -2.24 -5.81 -20.66
N SER A 79 -1.91 -7.10 -20.79
CA SER A 79 -1.78 -7.79 -22.09
C SER A 79 -2.34 -9.19 -21.99
N LEU A 80 -3.12 -9.64 -22.97
CA LEU A 80 -3.65 -11.01 -23.02
C LEU A 80 -2.57 -12.07 -23.28
N THR A 81 -1.40 -11.67 -23.78
CA THR A 81 -0.28 -12.58 -23.99
C THR A 81 0.33 -12.96 -22.64
N ASN A 82 0.30 -14.25 -22.31
CA ASN A 82 0.84 -14.81 -21.07
C ASN A 82 2.27 -15.38 -21.21
N THR A 83 2.88 -15.27 -22.39
CA THR A 83 4.24 -15.74 -22.69
C THR A 83 5.20 -14.60 -22.98
N GLY A 84 6.50 -14.90 -22.95
CA GLY A 84 7.55 -13.93 -23.26
C GLY A 84 7.48 -12.70 -22.36
N SER A 85 7.77 -11.52 -22.91
CA SER A 85 7.64 -10.25 -22.19
C SER A 85 6.19 -9.79 -21.96
N ARG A 86 5.21 -10.61 -22.36
CA ARG A 86 3.77 -10.29 -22.32
C ARG A 86 3.46 -9.01 -23.09
N ASN A 87 3.93 -8.93 -24.34
CA ASN A 87 3.93 -7.72 -25.17
C ASN A 87 4.66 -6.52 -24.53
N GLY A 88 5.69 -6.79 -23.73
CA GLY A 88 6.48 -5.76 -23.06
C GLY A 88 5.84 -5.19 -21.80
N THR A 89 4.73 -5.77 -21.30
CA THR A 89 4.11 -5.30 -20.07
C THR A 89 4.88 -5.75 -18.82
N ASP A 90 5.50 -6.93 -18.82
CA ASP A 90 6.21 -7.42 -17.63
C ASP A 90 7.66 -6.91 -17.58
N ARG A 91 7.91 -5.94 -16.70
CA ARG A 91 9.25 -5.38 -16.44
C ARG A 91 10.19 -6.38 -15.76
N ALA A 92 9.68 -7.47 -15.19
CA ALA A 92 10.47 -8.55 -14.61
C ALA A 92 11.00 -9.52 -15.68
N TRP A 93 10.53 -9.47 -16.92
CA TRP A 93 10.95 -10.43 -17.95
C TRP A 93 12.47 -10.36 -18.22
N VAL A 94 13.09 -11.52 -18.38
CA VAL A 94 14.52 -11.67 -18.70
C VAL A 94 14.69 -12.19 -20.12
N SER A 95 14.19 -13.40 -20.38
CA SER A 95 14.23 -14.07 -21.68
C SER A 95 13.32 -15.30 -21.64
N GLY A 96 12.78 -15.73 -22.79
CA GLY A 96 11.91 -16.91 -22.86
C GLY A 96 10.75 -16.86 -21.86
N SER A 97 10.71 -17.81 -20.94
CA SER A 97 9.74 -17.90 -19.82
C SER A 97 10.34 -17.52 -18.45
N THR A 98 11.52 -16.91 -18.44
CA THR A 98 12.23 -16.50 -17.21
C THR A 98 11.88 -15.07 -16.83
N TYR A 99 11.55 -14.89 -15.55
CA TYR A 99 11.21 -13.61 -14.93
C TYR A 99 12.01 -13.42 -13.65
N ASP A 100 12.47 -12.19 -13.42
CA ASP A 100 13.17 -11.75 -12.22
C ASP A 100 12.46 -10.52 -11.63
N PRO A 101 11.51 -10.73 -10.70
CA PRO A 101 10.83 -9.63 -10.01
C PRO A 101 11.77 -8.77 -9.16
N GLY A 102 12.97 -9.25 -8.84
CA GLY A 102 14.01 -8.48 -8.15
C GLY A 102 14.46 -7.26 -8.93
N LYS A 103 14.33 -7.25 -10.26
CA LYS A 103 14.58 -6.06 -11.10
C LYS A 103 13.67 -4.89 -10.77
N VAL A 104 12.47 -5.16 -10.24
CA VAL A 104 11.46 -4.15 -9.94
C VAL A 104 11.34 -3.92 -8.45
N TYR A 105 11.27 -4.99 -7.66
CA TYR A 105 11.01 -4.92 -6.22
C TYR A 105 12.28 -5.05 -5.36
N GLY A 106 13.44 -5.22 -6.00
CA GLY A 106 14.70 -5.47 -5.30
C GLY A 106 14.63 -6.67 -4.38
N THR A 107 15.24 -6.54 -3.20
CA THR A 107 15.24 -7.57 -2.15
C THR A 107 13.85 -7.85 -1.56
N THR A 108 12.85 -7.01 -1.87
CA THR A 108 11.48 -7.15 -1.33
C THR A 108 10.54 -7.89 -2.27
N ALA A 109 11.05 -8.47 -3.36
CA ALA A 109 10.29 -9.22 -4.35
C ALA A 109 9.46 -10.38 -3.77
N GLY A 110 9.93 -11.00 -2.68
CA GLY A 110 9.19 -12.05 -1.97
C GLY A 110 8.37 -11.57 -0.76
N GLY A 111 8.19 -10.26 -0.60
CA GLY A 111 7.63 -9.68 0.62
C GLY A 111 6.84 -8.40 0.38
N CYS A 112 7.44 -7.26 0.68
CA CYS A 112 6.76 -5.97 0.72
C CYS A 112 6.46 -5.33 -0.64
N HIS A 113 6.98 -5.87 -1.75
CA HIS A 113 6.81 -5.36 -3.11
C HIS A 113 7.07 -3.84 -3.21
N ARG A 114 8.26 -3.41 -2.75
CA ARG A 114 8.71 -2.04 -2.85
C ARG A 114 9.26 -1.77 -4.24
N SER A 115 8.43 -1.25 -5.14
CA SER A 115 8.82 -1.05 -6.54
C SER A 115 9.76 0.14 -6.71
N ASP A 116 10.69 0.01 -7.65
CA ASP A 116 11.51 1.10 -8.20
C ASP A 116 10.69 2.23 -8.88
N SER A 117 9.40 2.04 -9.11
CA SER A 117 8.49 3.07 -9.60
C SER A 117 7.51 3.58 -8.55
N ALA A 118 7.55 3.06 -7.32
CA ALA A 118 6.66 3.46 -6.23
C ALA A 118 6.59 4.99 -6.11
N GLU A 119 5.44 5.49 -5.64
CA GLU A 119 5.15 6.94 -5.56
C GLU A 119 6.34 7.78 -5.07
N VAL A 120 6.92 7.41 -3.92
CA VAL A 120 8.02 8.16 -3.30
C VAL A 120 9.29 8.21 -4.16
N VAL A 121 9.52 7.15 -4.95
CA VAL A 121 10.69 7.02 -5.84
C VAL A 121 10.47 7.81 -7.13
N SER A 122 9.24 7.82 -7.65
CA SER A 122 8.90 8.47 -8.90
C SER A 122 8.50 9.95 -8.76
N ALA A 123 8.31 10.46 -7.55
CA ALA A 123 7.97 11.86 -7.27
C ALA A 123 9.05 12.89 -7.65
N GLY A 124 10.21 12.45 -8.14
CA GLY A 124 11.31 13.33 -8.50
C GLY A 124 12.11 13.83 -7.28
N PRO A 125 12.90 14.91 -7.41
CA PRO A 125 13.86 15.33 -6.39
C PRO A 125 13.20 16.10 -5.24
N LEU A 126 12.24 15.47 -4.54
CA LEU A 126 11.66 16.03 -3.31
C LEU A 126 12.68 16.11 -2.17
N ALA A 127 13.66 15.22 -2.19
CA ALA A 127 14.77 15.14 -1.25
C ALA A 127 15.95 14.39 -1.90
N GLU A 128 17.12 14.42 -1.27
CA GLU A 128 18.30 13.69 -1.73
C GLU A 128 18.12 12.16 -1.66
N LYS A 129 17.26 11.68 -0.76
CA LYS A 129 16.94 10.27 -0.58
C LYS A 129 15.43 10.04 -0.58
N ALA A 130 14.98 9.07 -1.36
CA ALA A 130 13.65 8.48 -1.24
C ALA A 130 13.76 7.14 -0.51
N VAL A 131 12.99 6.98 0.57
CA VAL A 131 12.97 5.77 1.38
C VAL A 131 11.55 5.21 1.37
N ASN A 132 11.41 3.95 1.00
CA ASN A 132 10.12 3.27 1.03
C ASN A 132 10.11 2.26 2.17
N LEU A 133 9.33 2.53 3.21
CA LEU A 133 9.11 1.62 4.35
C LEU A 133 7.77 0.89 4.22
N ALA A 134 6.88 1.33 3.32
CA ALA A 134 5.58 0.72 3.10
C ALA A 134 5.71 -0.75 2.71
N CYS A 135 4.70 -1.54 3.04
CA CYS A 135 4.74 -2.97 2.83
C CYS A 135 3.40 -3.50 2.33
N SER A 136 3.43 -4.21 1.21
CA SER A 136 2.27 -4.91 0.67
C SER A 136 1.58 -5.79 1.71
N GLY A 137 0.26 -5.59 1.87
CA GLY A 137 -0.58 -6.31 2.83
C GLY A 137 -0.53 -5.77 4.26
N ALA A 138 0.20 -4.69 4.53
CA ALA A 138 0.24 -4.08 5.86
C ALA A 138 -1.10 -3.44 6.23
N THR A 139 -1.51 -3.63 7.49
CA THR A 139 -2.59 -2.87 8.13
C THR A 139 -2.00 -1.73 8.96
N SER A 140 -2.86 -0.89 9.54
CA SER A 140 -2.46 0.21 10.43
C SER A 140 -1.59 -0.25 11.61
N GLU A 141 -1.80 -1.46 12.14
CA GLU A 141 -1.01 -1.99 13.26
C GLU A 141 0.45 -2.24 12.89
N ASN A 142 0.74 -2.48 11.61
CA ASN A 142 2.11 -2.63 11.14
C ASN A 142 2.83 -1.29 10.99
N VAL A 143 2.09 -0.17 11.07
CA VAL A 143 2.64 1.18 11.07
C VAL A 143 3.00 1.64 12.49
N PHE A 144 2.24 1.27 13.52
CA PHE A 144 2.48 1.74 14.88
C PHE A 144 3.86 1.33 15.40
N ARG A 145 4.43 2.07 16.35
CA ARG A 145 5.62 1.59 17.06
C ARG A 145 5.29 0.34 17.87
N ALA A 146 6.22 -0.61 17.96
CA ALA A 146 6.09 -1.82 18.76
C ALA A 146 5.72 -1.51 20.22
N SER A 147 6.29 -0.43 20.79
CA SER A 147 5.99 0.06 22.14
C SER A 147 4.56 0.59 22.33
N SER A 148 3.83 0.81 21.24
CA SER A 148 2.44 1.30 21.20
C SER A 148 1.51 0.28 20.53
N GLY A 149 1.84 -1.01 20.62
CA GLY A 149 1.03 -2.10 20.08
C GLY A 149 1.23 -2.36 18.58
N GLY A 150 2.33 -1.87 18.00
CA GLY A 150 2.71 -2.19 16.63
C GLY A 150 3.19 -3.63 16.45
N VAL A 151 2.93 -4.19 15.28
CA VAL A 151 3.24 -5.60 14.97
C VAL A 151 4.19 -5.70 13.79
N ALA A 152 5.27 -6.45 13.98
CA ALA A 152 6.24 -6.77 12.93
C ALA A 152 5.55 -7.54 11.79
N PHE A 153 5.95 -7.30 10.56
CA PHE A 153 5.28 -7.84 9.39
C PHE A 153 6.27 -8.31 8.33
N LYS A 154 6.03 -9.49 7.75
CA LYS A 154 6.88 -10.11 6.72
C LYS A 154 8.39 -10.14 7.07
N GLY A 155 8.70 -10.33 8.36
CA GLY A 155 10.09 -10.40 8.86
C GLY A 155 10.73 -9.04 9.14
N GLU A 156 10.00 -7.93 8.98
CA GLU A 156 10.47 -6.58 9.25
C GLU A 156 9.81 -5.99 10.51
N ALA A 157 10.53 -5.12 11.22
CA ALA A 157 9.98 -4.38 12.36
C ALA A 157 8.81 -3.48 11.92
N PRO A 158 7.94 -3.04 12.84
CA PRO A 158 6.89 -2.08 12.49
C PRO A 158 7.47 -0.82 11.84
N GLN A 159 6.73 -0.24 10.91
CA GLN A 159 7.28 0.81 10.04
C GLN A 159 7.70 2.05 10.81
N ALA A 160 7.03 2.42 11.90
CA ALA A 160 7.45 3.52 12.77
C ALA A 160 8.78 3.24 13.50
N ASP A 161 9.06 2.00 13.89
CA ASP A 161 10.36 1.64 14.45
C ASP A 161 11.46 1.73 13.39
N GLN A 162 11.17 1.34 12.14
CA GLN A 162 12.09 1.56 11.00
C GLN A 162 12.32 3.07 10.75
N LEU A 163 11.27 3.90 10.80
CA LEU A 163 11.37 5.35 10.67
C LEU A 163 12.28 5.97 11.74
N THR A 164 12.33 5.40 12.95
CA THR A 164 13.20 5.90 14.03
C THR A 164 14.67 5.91 13.60
N ALA A 165 15.13 4.85 12.92
CA ALA A 165 16.51 4.77 12.42
C ALA A 165 16.79 5.77 11.29
N ILE A 166 15.80 6.00 10.41
CA ILE A 166 15.89 6.98 9.33
C ILE A 166 15.94 8.40 9.90
N ALA A 167 15.03 8.75 10.81
CA ALA A 167 14.94 10.06 11.42
C ALA A 167 16.21 10.41 12.22
N ALA A 168 16.87 9.42 12.82
CA ALA A 168 18.13 9.61 13.55
C ALA A 168 19.36 9.85 12.66
N SER A 169 19.26 9.65 11.33
CA SER A 169 20.41 9.72 10.41
C SER A 169 20.21 10.63 9.20
N HIS A 170 18.98 11.07 8.96
CA HIS A 170 18.59 11.91 7.82
C HIS A 170 17.89 13.16 8.32
N ASN A 171 17.69 14.13 7.42
CA ASN A 171 16.82 15.28 7.61
C ASN A 171 15.49 15.03 6.88
N VAL A 172 14.57 14.31 7.51
CA VAL A 172 13.28 13.93 6.93
C VAL A 172 12.43 15.17 6.70
N LYS A 173 12.01 15.40 5.45
CA LYS A 173 11.18 16.54 5.05
C LYS A 173 9.71 16.20 4.85
N VAL A 174 9.45 14.97 4.41
CA VAL A 174 8.12 14.51 4.04
C VAL A 174 7.96 13.06 4.47
N VAL A 175 6.85 12.74 5.12
CA VAL A 175 6.36 11.38 5.33
C VAL A 175 5.03 11.23 4.58
N ALA A 176 5.02 10.47 3.49
CA ALA A 176 3.80 10.09 2.79
C ALA A 176 3.22 8.83 3.45
N LEU A 177 1.94 8.86 3.79
CA LEU A 177 1.26 7.78 4.51
C LEU A 177 -0.04 7.39 3.78
N SER A 178 -0.17 6.11 3.43
CA SER A 178 -1.40 5.53 2.90
C SER A 178 -1.67 4.17 3.54
N VAL A 179 -2.67 4.09 4.42
CA VAL A 179 -3.00 2.88 5.17
C VAL A 179 -4.48 2.87 5.56
N GLY A 180 -5.03 1.69 5.80
CA GLY A 180 -6.42 1.48 6.21
C GLY A 180 -7.24 0.65 5.23
N GLY A 181 -6.80 0.53 3.97
CA GLY A 181 -7.48 -0.32 2.96
C GLY A 181 -7.53 -1.79 3.39
N ASN A 182 -6.42 -2.32 3.91
CA ASN A 182 -6.36 -3.69 4.42
C ASN A 182 -7.16 -3.86 5.72
N ASP A 183 -7.17 -2.86 6.61
CA ASP A 183 -7.99 -2.86 7.83
C ASP A 183 -9.50 -2.91 7.52
N LEU A 184 -9.94 -2.26 6.44
CA LEU A 184 -11.32 -2.34 5.94
C LEU A 184 -11.65 -3.70 5.30
N GLY A 185 -10.64 -4.48 4.90
CA GLY A 185 -10.82 -5.70 4.12
C GLY A 185 -11.10 -5.43 2.64
N PHE A 186 -10.55 -4.35 2.07
CA PHE A 186 -10.85 -3.93 0.69
C PHE A 186 -10.53 -5.02 -0.35
N ALA A 187 -9.48 -5.82 -0.13
CA ALA A 187 -9.17 -6.96 -0.98
C ALA A 187 -10.28 -8.02 -0.99
N ASP A 188 -10.97 -8.23 0.13
CA ASP A 188 -12.08 -9.17 0.21
C ASP A 188 -13.33 -8.59 -0.45
N ILE A 189 -13.59 -7.28 -0.32
CA ILE A 189 -14.65 -6.59 -1.08
C ILE A 189 -14.47 -6.82 -2.59
N ILE A 190 -13.25 -6.63 -3.11
CA ILE A 190 -12.94 -6.88 -4.52
C ILE A 190 -13.23 -8.34 -4.91
N LYS A 191 -12.81 -9.31 -4.09
CA LYS A 191 -13.02 -10.73 -4.35
C LYS A 191 -14.50 -11.10 -4.37
N GLU A 192 -15.25 -10.66 -3.38
CA GLU A 192 -16.68 -10.96 -3.28
C GLU A 192 -17.45 -10.37 -4.48
N CYS A 193 -17.17 -9.12 -4.85
CA CYS A 193 -17.78 -8.51 -6.04
C CYS A 193 -17.40 -9.24 -7.34
N ALA A 194 -16.15 -9.73 -7.44
CA ALA A 194 -15.74 -10.54 -8.58
C ALA A 194 -16.43 -11.91 -8.60
N TYR A 195 -16.59 -12.57 -7.45
CA TYR A 195 -17.29 -13.86 -7.35
C TYR A 195 -18.78 -13.74 -7.61
N ASP A 196 -19.43 -12.66 -7.16
CA ASP A 196 -20.83 -12.37 -7.44
C ASP A 196 -21.11 -12.21 -8.94
N PHE A 197 -20.16 -11.60 -9.67
CA PHE A 197 -20.20 -11.57 -11.12
C PHE A 197 -20.03 -12.96 -11.76
N ILE A 198 -19.07 -13.75 -11.27
CA ILE A 198 -18.65 -15.01 -11.93
C ILE A 198 -19.57 -16.18 -11.61
N ILE A 199 -20.07 -16.28 -10.38
CA ILE A 199 -20.73 -17.49 -9.86
C ILE A 199 -22.22 -17.26 -9.63
N TRP A 200 -22.56 -16.12 -9.01
CA TRP A 200 -23.89 -15.93 -8.41
C TRP A 200 -24.83 -15.10 -9.26
N ASN A 201 -24.31 -14.38 -10.26
CA ASN A 201 -25.06 -13.45 -11.09
C ASN A 201 -25.89 -12.46 -10.24
N SER A 202 -25.28 -12.01 -9.13
CA SER A 202 -25.83 -11.08 -8.14
C SER A 202 -24.94 -9.84 -8.02
N TYR A 203 -25.42 -8.82 -7.32
CA TYR A 203 -24.64 -7.62 -7.01
C TYR A 203 -24.09 -7.71 -5.59
N CYS A 204 -22.90 -7.16 -5.35
CA CYS A 204 -22.26 -7.17 -4.04
C CYS A 204 -22.50 -5.88 -3.23
N TYR A 205 -22.84 -4.77 -3.90
CA TYR A 205 -22.73 -3.42 -3.33
C TYR A 205 -23.46 -3.20 -1.99
N ASP A 206 -24.63 -3.82 -1.79
CA ASP A 206 -25.44 -3.63 -0.59
C ASP A 206 -24.86 -4.34 0.62
N ASP A 207 -24.51 -5.62 0.49
CA ASP A 207 -23.87 -6.39 1.56
C ASP A 207 -22.49 -5.81 1.91
N GLN A 208 -21.71 -5.41 0.90
CA GLN A 208 -20.39 -4.84 1.12
C GLN A 208 -20.46 -3.44 1.76
N GLN A 209 -21.43 -2.59 1.39
CA GLN A 209 -21.61 -1.28 2.02
C GLN A 209 -21.88 -1.40 3.52
N ALA A 210 -22.77 -2.31 3.93
CA ALA A 210 -23.06 -2.56 5.34
C ALA A 210 -21.80 -3.00 6.11
N GLY A 211 -20.97 -3.87 5.50
CA GLY A 211 -19.70 -4.29 6.06
C GLY A 211 -18.68 -3.16 6.21
N VAL A 212 -18.62 -2.25 5.25
CA VAL A 212 -17.78 -1.05 5.30
C VAL A 212 -18.24 -0.11 6.42
N ASP A 213 -19.53 0.21 6.46
CA ASP A 213 -20.10 1.13 7.45
C ASP A 213 -19.88 0.62 8.88
N ALA A 214 -19.93 -0.69 9.10
CA ALA A 214 -19.68 -1.30 10.40
C ALA A 214 -18.22 -1.18 10.87
N LYS A 215 -17.24 -1.06 9.96
CA LYS A 215 -15.80 -1.07 10.27
C LYS A 215 -15.14 0.30 10.18
N ILE A 216 -15.65 1.18 9.33
CA ILE A 216 -14.93 2.38 8.88
C ILE A 216 -14.54 3.32 10.02
N ASP A 217 -15.36 3.44 11.06
CA ASP A 217 -15.04 4.29 12.22
C ASP A 217 -13.82 3.79 12.98
N ALA A 218 -13.74 2.48 13.25
CA ALA A 218 -12.60 1.87 13.92
C ALA A 218 -11.33 1.96 13.07
N VAL A 219 -11.46 1.76 11.75
CA VAL A 219 -10.33 1.92 10.83
C VAL A 219 -9.81 3.36 10.83
N MET A 220 -10.70 4.35 10.76
CA MET A 220 -10.26 5.76 10.77
C MET A 220 -9.60 6.16 12.09
N ALA A 221 -10.03 5.59 13.23
CA ALA A 221 -9.34 5.77 14.50
C ALA A 221 -7.90 5.23 14.43
N ASN A 222 -7.70 4.07 13.80
CA ASN A 222 -6.38 3.50 13.60
C ASN A 222 -5.52 4.29 12.60
N VAL A 223 -6.09 4.80 11.51
CA VAL A 223 -5.38 5.72 10.58
C VAL A 223 -4.92 6.98 11.33
N GLY A 224 -5.79 7.54 12.17
CA GLY A 224 -5.43 8.66 13.05
C GLY A 224 -4.29 8.31 14.01
N LYS A 225 -4.31 7.11 14.60
CA LYS A 225 -3.22 6.61 15.45
C LYS A 225 -1.93 6.44 14.65
N SER A 226 -1.96 6.00 13.39
CA SER A 226 -0.76 5.90 12.54
C SER A 226 -0.08 7.26 12.38
N VAL A 227 -0.85 8.33 12.20
CA VAL A 227 -0.32 9.71 12.16
C VAL A 227 0.32 10.11 13.49
N ASP A 228 -0.31 9.78 14.63
CA ASP A 228 0.25 10.07 15.96
C ASP A 228 1.55 9.33 16.21
N GLU A 229 1.64 8.06 15.80
CA GLU A 229 2.85 7.24 15.98
C GLU A 229 4.01 7.76 15.12
N VAL A 230 3.75 8.19 13.88
CA VAL A 230 4.75 8.89 13.05
C VAL A 230 5.25 10.14 13.77
N ARG A 231 4.34 11.01 14.26
CA ARG A 231 4.75 12.21 14.99
C ARG A 231 5.58 11.91 16.22
N ALA A 232 5.21 10.87 16.95
CA ALA A 232 5.91 10.50 18.16
C ALA A 232 7.30 9.91 17.90
N VAL A 233 7.52 9.21 16.77
CA VAL A 233 8.87 8.87 16.28
C VAL A 233 9.67 10.13 15.98
N MET A 234 9.10 11.02 15.17
CA MET A 234 9.79 12.23 14.71
C MET A 234 10.19 13.13 15.89
N ARG A 235 9.28 13.38 16.84
CA ARG A 235 9.57 14.11 18.08
C ARG A 235 10.60 13.41 18.94
N GLY A 236 10.55 12.07 19.04
CA GLY A 236 11.56 11.26 19.74
C GLY A 236 12.95 11.40 19.12
N ALA A 237 13.04 11.60 17.81
CA ALA A 237 14.27 11.93 17.08
C ALA A 237 14.62 13.43 17.10
N GLY A 238 13.89 14.25 17.88
CA GLY A 238 14.16 15.67 18.07
C GLY A 238 13.44 16.62 17.10
N TYR A 239 12.65 16.13 16.14
CA TYR A 239 11.97 16.96 15.15
C TYR A 239 10.85 17.78 15.78
N ALA A 240 10.83 19.07 15.46
CA ALA A 240 9.63 19.88 15.62
C ALA A 240 8.59 19.46 14.57
N ASP A 241 7.30 19.46 14.91
CA ASP A 241 6.23 19.11 13.96
C ASP A 241 6.21 19.99 12.71
N SER A 242 6.76 21.20 12.77
CA SER A 242 6.87 22.13 11.65
C SER A 242 8.11 21.91 10.77
N SER A 243 9.06 21.03 11.16
CA SER A 243 10.30 20.81 10.40
C SER A 243 10.17 19.75 9.30
N TYR A 244 9.07 19.01 9.32
CA TYR A 244 8.66 18.02 8.32
C TYR A 244 7.15 18.15 8.08
N ARG A 245 6.64 17.47 7.07
CA ARG A 245 5.19 17.34 6.84
C ARG A 245 4.79 15.88 6.72
N ILE A 246 3.55 15.59 7.08
CA ILE A 246 2.90 14.31 6.80
C ILE A 246 1.88 14.56 5.69
N VAL A 247 1.96 13.76 4.62
CA VAL A 247 0.97 13.72 3.54
C VAL A 247 0.15 12.46 3.73
N LEU A 248 -1.07 12.60 4.26
CA LEU A 248 -2.01 11.49 4.40
C LEU A 248 -2.79 11.36 3.09
N GLN A 249 -2.71 10.19 2.47
CA GLN A 249 -3.26 9.95 1.15
C GLN A 249 -4.47 9.02 1.19
N SER A 250 -5.41 9.25 0.29
CA SER A 250 -6.47 8.27 -0.01
C SER A 250 -6.02 7.31 -1.13
N TYR A 251 -6.94 6.50 -1.64
CA TYR A 251 -6.68 5.52 -2.68
C TYR A 251 -7.32 5.94 -4.02
N PRO A 252 -6.69 5.63 -5.17
CA PRO A 252 -7.37 5.71 -6.44
C PRO A 252 -8.40 4.60 -6.58
N SER A 253 -9.42 4.82 -7.40
CA SER A 253 -10.28 3.71 -7.81
C SER A 253 -9.72 3.00 -9.06
N PRO A 254 -9.57 1.67 -9.03
CA PRO A 254 -8.92 0.91 -10.10
C PRO A 254 -9.86 0.43 -11.21
N ILE A 255 -11.17 0.66 -11.07
CA ILE A 255 -12.21 0.31 -12.05
C ILE A 255 -12.98 1.57 -12.48
N PRO A 256 -13.52 1.63 -13.70
CA PRO A 256 -14.30 2.78 -14.15
C PRO A 256 -15.77 2.64 -13.71
N ARG A 257 -16.59 3.66 -13.94
CA ARG A 257 -18.06 3.50 -13.85
C ARG A 257 -18.55 2.46 -14.87
N GLY A 258 -19.73 1.90 -14.65
CA GLY A 258 -20.33 0.94 -15.58
C GLY A 258 -20.48 1.49 -17.00
N ALA A 259 -20.90 2.75 -17.13
CA ALA A 259 -21.03 3.45 -18.42
C ALA A 259 -19.68 3.71 -19.12
N GLU A 260 -18.59 3.72 -18.36
CA GLU A 260 -17.22 3.98 -18.82
C GLU A 260 -16.44 2.69 -19.11
N ASN A 261 -17.02 1.52 -18.82
CA ASN A 261 -16.40 0.22 -19.05
C ASN A 261 -16.45 -0.18 -20.54
N ARG A 262 -15.30 -0.59 -21.09
CA ARG A 262 -15.09 -1.00 -22.49
C ARG A 262 -15.89 -2.27 -22.83
N TYR A 263 -16.12 -3.13 -21.85
CA TYR A 263 -16.74 -4.44 -22.03
C TYR A 263 -18.17 -4.44 -21.46
N THR A 264 -19.08 -5.09 -22.16
CA THR A 264 -20.46 -5.24 -21.70
C THR A 264 -20.50 -6.15 -20.46
N GLN A 265 -21.55 -6.05 -19.65
CA GLN A 265 -21.81 -6.99 -18.56
C GLN A 265 -22.71 -8.17 -19.00
N SER A 266 -23.13 -8.20 -20.27
CA SER A 266 -24.06 -9.21 -20.81
C SER A 266 -23.36 -10.47 -21.33
N ASP A 267 -22.03 -10.51 -21.27
CA ASP A 267 -21.21 -11.64 -21.66
C ASP A 267 -19.96 -11.75 -20.77
N TRP A 268 -19.09 -12.71 -21.08
CA TRP A 268 -17.89 -13.01 -20.31
C TRP A 268 -16.67 -12.13 -20.66
N SER A 269 -16.83 -11.09 -21.49
CA SER A 269 -15.68 -10.27 -21.94
C SER A 269 -15.01 -9.52 -20.78
N ARG A 270 -15.77 -9.11 -19.75
CA ARG A 270 -15.21 -8.52 -18.51
C ARG A 270 -14.25 -9.45 -17.78
N LEU A 271 -14.54 -10.75 -17.76
CA LEU A 271 -13.67 -11.75 -17.14
C LEU A 271 -12.54 -12.16 -18.08
N ASN A 272 -12.89 -12.70 -19.24
CA ASN A 272 -11.96 -13.44 -20.11
C ASN A 272 -11.02 -12.54 -20.91
N THR A 273 -11.38 -11.28 -21.08
CA THR A 273 -10.59 -10.31 -21.86
C THR A 273 -10.22 -9.11 -21.01
N GLY A 274 -11.15 -8.58 -20.22
CA GLY A 274 -10.94 -7.36 -19.46
C GLY A 274 -10.15 -7.52 -18.17
N GLY A 275 -10.35 -8.63 -17.45
CA GLY A 275 -9.89 -8.78 -16.06
C GLY A 275 -10.55 -7.78 -15.10
N CYS A 276 -11.83 -7.46 -15.34
CA CYS A 276 -12.67 -6.58 -14.54
C CYS A 276 -14.10 -7.16 -14.36
N PRO A 277 -14.24 -8.39 -13.82
CA PRO A 277 -15.53 -9.07 -13.67
C PRO A 277 -16.40 -8.40 -12.59
N PHE A 278 -16.93 -7.21 -12.86
CA PHE A 278 -17.80 -6.47 -11.95
C PHE A 278 -19.06 -6.07 -12.69
N TRP A 279 -20.20 -6.03 -11.99
CA TRP A 279 -21.41 -5.45 -12.56
C TRP A 279 -21.31 -3.93 -12.66
N ASN A 280 -22.09 -3.33 -13.56
CA ASN A 280 -22.19 -1.88 -13.67
C ASN A 280 -22.58 -1.25 -12.34
N ARG A 281 -23.57 -1.82 -11.65
CA ARG A 281 -24.05 -1.30 -10.37
C ARG A 281 -22.97 -1.33 -9.29
N ASP A 282 -22.18 -2.40 -9.22
CA ASP A 282 -21.07 -2.51 -8.27
C ASP A 282 -19.94 -1.54 -8.62
N SER A 283 -19.67 -1.37 -9.92
CA SER A 283 -18.68 -0.41 -10.43
C SER A 283 -19.09 1.05 -10.13
N ASP A 284 -20.36 1.39 -10.35
CA ASP A 284 -20.93 2.71 -10.04
C ASP A 284 -20.90 2.97 -8.53
N TRP A 285 -21.30 1.99 -7.71
CA TRP A 285 -21.19 2.08 -6.25
C TRP A 285 -19.74 2.30 -5.79
N ALA A 286 -18.80 1.51 -6.31
CA ALA A 286 -17.40 1.65 -5.97
C ALA A 286 -16.87 3.06 -6.30
N ARG A 287 -17.27 3.61 -7.46
CA ARG A 287 -16.82 4.93 -7.94
C ARG A 287 -17.47 6.12 -7.29
N ASP A 288 -18.77 6.05 -7.07
CA ASP A 288 -19.56 7.22 -6.71
C ASP A 288 -19.93 7.23 -5.22
N SER A 289 -19.81 6.09 -4.53
CA SER A 289 -20.12 5.98 -3.11
C SER A 289 -18.93 5.52 -2.27
N LEU A 290 -18.41 4.30 -2.49
CA LEU A 290 -17.43 3.69 -1.59
C LEU A 290 -16.11 4.46 -1.54
N VAL A 291 -15.46 4.67 -2.68
CA VAL A 291 -14.17 5.36 -2.74
C VAL A 291 -14.31 6.82 -2.25
N PRO A 292 -15.34 7.58 -2.66
CA PRO A 292 -15.62 8.89 -2.08
C PRO A 292 -15.83 8.89 -0.56
N GLN A 293 -16.54 7.90 -0.01
CA GLN A 293 -16.73 7.74 1.43
C GLN A 293 -15.39 7.57 2.12
N ILE A 294 -14.57 6.60 1.69
CA ILE A 294 -13.24 6.33 2.27
C ILE A 294 -12.35 7.58 2.21
N ALA A 295 -12.26 8.21 1.03
CA ALA A 295 -11.45 9.43 0.86
C ALA A 295 -11.93 10.58 1.76
N GLY A 296 -13.25 10.79 1.87
CA GLY A 296 -13.82 11.80 2.77
C GLY A 296 -13.54 11.52 4.25
N ARG A 297 -13.55 10.25 4.65
CA ARG A 297 -13.22 9.84 6.02
C ARG A 297 -11.73 10.06 6.34
N ILE A 298 -10.83 9.73 5.42
CA ILE A 298 -9.38 10.00 5.55
C ILE A 298 -9.10 11.51 5.57
N LYS A 299 -9.79 12.30 4.73
CA LYS A 299 -9.74 13.77 4.77
C LYS A 299 -10.09 14.32 6.16
N GLY A 300 -11.15 13.77 6.77
CA GLY A 300 -11.56 14.13 8.13
C GLY A 300 -10.46 13.83 9.16
N VAL A 301 -9.79 12.69 9.05
CA VAL A 301 -8.62 12.34 9.89
C VAL A 301 -7.48 13.33 9.66
N ALA A 302 -7.14 13.64 8.41
CA ALA A 302 -6.08 14.60 8.09
C ALA A 302 -6.34 15.97 8.71
N ALA A 303 -7.57 16.49 8.58
CA ALA A 303 -7.99 17.75 9.17
C ALA A 303 -7.92 17.71 10.71
N ALA A 304 -8.45 16.66 11.34
CA ALA A 304 -8.41 16.49 12.80
C ALA A 304 -6.98 16.38 13.35
N LYS A 305 -6.05 15.83 12.55
CA LYS A 305 -4.64 15.74 12.90
C LYS A 305 -3.83 16.97 12.47
N GLY A 306 -4.37 17.87 11.66
CA GLY A 306 -3.61 19.00 11.11
C GLY A 306 -2.43 18.53 10.26
N VAL A 307 -2.68 17.59 9.35
CA VAL A 307 -1.71 17.11 8.35
C VAL A 307 -2.25 17.30 6.95
N GLN A 308 -1.36 17.33 5.97
CA GLN A 308 -1.75 17.51 4.57
C GLN A 308 -2.59 16.32 4.09
N PHE A 309 -3.63 16.59 3.29
CA PHE A 309 -4.43 15.56 2.64
C PHE A 309 -4.22 15.57 1.12
N LEU A 310 -3.93 14.40 0.57
CA LEU A 310 -3.87 14.16 -0.87
C LEU A 310 -4.93 13.14 -1.28
N ASP A 311 -5.93 13.62 -1.98
CA ASP A 311 -7.02 12.82 -2.52
C ASP A 311 -6.64 12.23 -3.88
N LEU A 312 -6.60 10.90 -3.96
CA LEU A 312 -6.19 10.16 -5.14
C LEU A 312 -7.36 9.52 -5.89
N ARG A 313 -8.61 9.68 -5.44
CA ARG A 313 -9.76 8.92 -5.96
C ARG A 313 -9.92 8.98 -7.48
N ASP A 314 -9.64 10.15 -8.06
CA ASP A 314 -9.79 10.44 -9.49
C ASP A 314 -8.47 10.37 -10.28
N THR A 315 -7.36 10.00 -9.63
CA THR A 315 -6.02 9.93 -10.26
C THR A 315 -6.05 9.02 -11.50
N LEU A 316 -6.84 7.95 -11.47
CA LEU A 316 -6.93 6.97 -12.55
C LEU A 316 -8.13 7.18 -13.48
N GLN A 317 -8.88 8.28 -13.39
CA GLN A 317 -10.07 8.50 -14.23
C GLN A 317 -9.80 8.29 -15.72
N GLY A 318 -10.53 7.39 -16.37
CA GLY A 318 -10.34 7.02 -17.77
C GLY A 318 -9.12 6.13 -18.04
N ARG A 319 -8.37 5.73 -17.01
CA ARG A 319 -7.17 4.90 -17.04
C ARG A 319 -7.31 3.60 -16.25
N GLU A 320 -8.49 3.35 -15.70
CA GLU A 320 -8.80 2.18 -14.91
C GLU A 320 -8.78 0.90 -15.74
N VAL A 321 -8.80 -0.25 -15.07
CA VAL A 321 -8.95 -1.54 -15.73
C VAL A 321 -10.26 -1.55 -16.52
N CYS A 322 -10.21 -1.87 -17.81
CA CYS A 322 -11.35 -1.82 -18.71
C CYS A 322 -11.93 -0.44 -19.03
N ALA A 323 -11.28 0.67 -18.69
CA ALA A 323 -11.78 1.99 -19.10
C ALA A 323 -11.83 2.11 -20.64
N LYS A 324 -12.92 2.66 -21.19
CA LYS A 324 -13.09 2.93 -22.63
C LYS A 324 -11.99 3.83 -23.21
N ALA A 325 -11.49 4.76 -22.41
CA ALA A 325 -10.45 5.72 -22.80
C ALA A 325 -9.02 5.15 -22.77
N SER A 326 -8.84 3.94 -22.24
CA SER A 326 -7.57 3.22 -22.25
C SER A 326 -7.62 1.99 -23.16
N LYS A 327 -6.47 1.35 -23.34
CA LYS A 327 -6.27 0.15 -24.15
C LYS A 327 -5.40 -0.86 -23.42
N GLN A 328 -5.65 -2.13 -23.70
CA GLN A 328 -4.71 -3.20 -23.40
C GLN A 328 -3.55 -3.18 -24.41
N VAL A 329 -2.39 -3.64 -23.94
CA VAL A 329 -1.17 -3.75 -24.73
C VAL A 329 -1.23 -5.03 -25.58
N SER A 330 -0.84 -4.90 -26.85
CA SER A 330 -0.77 -6.00 -27.82
C SER A 330 0.45 -5.84 -28.72
N SER A 331 0.65 -6.77 -29.66
CA SER A 331 1.70 -6.65 -30.68
C SER A 331 1.56 -5.42 -31.59
N THR A 332 0.36 -4.85 -31.71
CA THR A 332 0.06 -3.66 -32.53
C THR A 332 -0.27 -2.42 -31.71
N VAL A 333 -0.45 -2.57 -30.39
CA VAL A 333 -0.72 -1.48 -29.45
C VAL A 333 0.36 -1.52 -28.35
N PRO A 334 1.47 -0.79 -28.50
CA PRO A 334 2.55 -0.82 -27.51
C PRO A 334 2.13 -0.18 -26.19
N ALA A 335 2.82 -0.56 -25.10
CA ALA A 335 2.64 0.06 -23.80
C ALA A 335 2.94 1.57 -23.86
N SER A 336 2.02 2.38 -23.34
CA SER A 336 2.11 3.84 -23.39
C SER A 336 1.38 4.43 -22.19
N ALA A 337 2.03 5.36 -21.48
CA ALA A 337 1.37 6.08 -20.38
C ALA A 337 0.15 6.87 -20.86
N GLN A 338 0.13 7.31 -22.11
CA GLN A 338 -0.95 8.08 -22.73
C GLN A 338 -2.16 7.24 -23.16
N ALA A 339 -2.04 5.92 -23.24
CA ALA A 339 -3.10 5.06 -23.79
C ALA A 339 -3.37 3.79 -22.99
N SER A 340 -2.40 3.27 -22.24
CA SER A 340 -2.56 2.03 -21.48
C SER A 340 -3.42 2.24 -20.23
N GLU A 341 -3.94 1.14 -19.71
CA GLU A 341 -4.53 1.08 -18.37
C GLU A 341 -3.42 1.31 -17.32
N TRP A 342 -3.74 2.01 -16.23
CA TRP A 342 -2.83 2.41 -15.15
C TRP A 342 -3.02 1.59 -13.87
N ALA A 343 -4.00 0.68 -13.86
CA ALA A 343 -4.18 -0.31 -12.82
C ALA A 343 -3.97 -1.72 -13.38
N ARG A 344 -3.55 -2.64 -12.52
CA ARG A 344 -3.40 -4.05 -12.86
C ARG A 344 -4.78 -4.72 -12.83
N TRP A 345 -5.12 -5.47 -13.87
CA TRP A 345 -6.37 -6.22 -13.91
C TRP A 345 -6.44 -7.33 -12.84
N ILE A 346 -7.59 -7.98 -12.69
CA ILE A 346 -7.68 -9.24 -11.96
C ILE A 346 -7.07 -10.33 -12.82
N ASP A 347 -5.96 -10.91 -12.36
CA ASP A 347 -5.42 -12.13 -12.93
C ASP A 347 -6.14 -13.32 -12.30
N ASN A 348 -7.08 -13.90 -13.05
CA ASN A 348 -7.93 -15.00 -12.58
C ASN A 348 -7.26 -16.39 -12.70
N ASN A 349 -6.06 -16.49 -13.27
CA ASN A 349 -5.38 -17.77 -13.49
C ASN A 349 -3.91 -17.78 -12.99
N GLU A 350 -3.44 -16.70 -12.36
CA GLU A 350 -2.04 -16.51 -11.90
C GLU A 350 -0.99 -16.71 -13.01
N THR A 351 -1.41 -16.60 -14.27
CA THR A 351 -0.53 -16.85 -15.43
C THR A 351 0.36 -15.66 -15.74
N GLN A 352 -0.01 -14.48 -15.23
CA GLN A 352 0.65 -13.23 -15.42
C GLN A 352 0.97 -12.62 -14.06
N GLY A 353 1.68 -13.45 -13.29
CA GLY A 353 2.29 -13.16 -12.01
C GLY A 353 1.31 -13.22 -10.83
N LEU A 354 1.80 -12.82 -9.67
CA LEU A 354 1.13 -12.97 -8.39
C LEU A 354 -0.23 -12.23 -8.30
N ILE A 355 -1.25 -12.92 -7.81
CA ILE A 355 -2.64 -12.44 -7.73
C ILE A 355 -2.82 -11.19 -6.87
N GLN A 356 -2.00 -11.03 -5.82
CA GLN A 356 -2.10 -9.87 -4.92
C GLN A 356 -1.95 -8.55 -5.67
N GLU A 357 -1.17 -8.54 -6.76
CA GLU A 357 -0.95 -7.32 -7.53
C GLU A 357 -2.19 -6.83 -8.30
N SER A 358 -3.24 -7.64 -8.37
CA SER A 358 -4.50 -7.26 -8.97
C SER A 358 -5.06 -5.98 -8.35
N MET A 359 -5.66 -5.13 -9.18
CA MET A 359 -6.31 -3.87 -8.80
C MET A 359 -5.39 -2.79 -8.19
N HIS A 360 -4.07 -3.01 -8.15
CA HIS A 360 -3.12 -1.97 -7.73
C HIS A 360 -2.71 -1.06 -8.90
N PRO A 361 -2.28 0.18 -8.63
CA PRO A 361 -1.65 1.02 -9.64
C PRO A 361 -0.42 0.32 -10.22
N ASN A 362 -0.40 0.16 -11.54
CA ASN A 362 0.72 -0.44 -12.25
C ASN A 362 1.84 0.60 -12.46
N TYR A 363 2.89 0.29 -13.23
CA TYR A 363 4.00 1.21 -13.48
C TYR A 363 3.55 2.64 -13.82
N PHE A 364 2.59 2.82 -14.73
CA PHE A 364 2.10 4.14 -15.12
C PHE A 364 1.28 4.81 -14.01
N GLY A 365 0.44 4.06 -13.31
CA GLY A 365 -0.32 4.56 -12.16
C GLY A 365 0.60 5.00 -11.01
N GLN A 366 1.69 4.28 -10.76
CA GLN A 366 2.69 4.63 -9.75
C GLN A 366 3.43 5.93 -10.11
N LEU A 367 3.80 6.12 -11.39
CA LEU A 367 4.37 7.39 -11.85
C LEU A 367 3.38 8.56 -11.71
N ALA A 368 2.10 8.33 -11.99
CA ALA A 368 1.05 9.34 -11.80
C ALA A 368 0.89 9.72 -10.33
N ALA A 369 0.86 8.74 -9.42
CA ALA A 369 0.88 8.98 -7.97
C ALA A 369 2.12 9.78 -7.56
N GLY A 370 3.31 9.42 -8.06
CA GLY A 370 4.54 10.16 -7.78
C GLY A 370 4.44 11.64 -8.16
N ARG A 371 3.87 11.93 -9.34
CA ARG A 371 3.59 13.32 -9.73
C ARG A 371 2.59 14.00 -8.80
N CYS A 372 1.54 13.32 -8.37
CA CYS A 372 0.59 13.85 -7.40
C CYS A 372 1.24 14.22 -6.07
N LEU A 373 2.09 13.35 -5.53
CA LEU A 373 2.87 13.64 -4.33
C LEU A 373 3.78 14.86 -4.53
N SER A 374 4.48 14.94 -5.66
CA SER A 374 5.30 16.09 -6.03
C SER A 374 4.52 17.40 -6.01
N LEU A 375 3.35 17.43 -6.64
CA LEU A 375 2.51 18.60 -6.71
C LEU A 375 1.94 18.96 -5.33
N ALA A 376 1.54 17.97 -4.55
CA ALA A 376 1.00 18.18 -3.20
C ALA A 376 2.07 18.78 -2.28
N VAL A 377 3.30 18.26 -2.29
CA VAL A 377 4.41 18.80 -1.47
C VAL A 377 4.75 20.26 -1.84
N ALA A 378 4.42 20.71 -3.05
CA ALA A 378 4.56 22.12 -3.43
C ALA A 378 3.45 23.03 -2.87
N GLN A 379 2.39 22.47 -2.29
CA GLN A 379 1.31 23.21 -1.62
C GLN A 379 1.61 23.43 -0.12
N PRO A 380 0.87 24.31 0.57
CA PRO A 380 0.94 24.45 2.03
C PRO A 380 0.78 23.11 2.76
N ALA A 381 1.52 22.93 3.86
CA ALA A 381 1.62 21.66 4.58
C ALA A 381 0.33 21.25 5.32
N ASP A 382 -0.67 22.13 5.37
CA ASP A 382 -2.02 21.93 5.92
C ASP A 382 -3.11 21.88 4.83
N SER A 383 -2.71 21.88 3.55
CA SER A 383 -3.65 21.86 2.44
C SER A 383 -4.37 20.51 2.27
N ALA A 384 -5.55 20.57 1.68
CA ALA A 384 -6.29 19.40 1.22
C ALA A 384 -6.55 19.53 -0.29
N VAL A 385 -5.93 18.66 -1.07
CA VAL A 385 -5.95 18.73 -2.55
C VAL A 385 -6.35 17.38 -3.16
N SER A 386 -7.11 17.42 -4.25
CA SER A 386 -7.38 16.25 -5.09
C SER A 386 -6.51 16.28 -6.34
N CYS A 387 -5.87 15.16 -6.64
CA CYS A 387 -5.08 14.98 -7.85
C CYS A 387 -5.90 14.30 -8.94
N LYS A 388 -5.80 14.84 -10.16
CA LYS A 388 -6.52 14.36 -11.34
C LYS A 388 -5.56 14.23 -12.51
N ASN A 389 -5.88 13.32 -13.44
CA ASN A 389 -5.16 13.24 -14.70
C ASN A 389 -5.80 14.10 -15.79
N THR A 390 -5.00 14.46 -16.78
CA THR A 390 -5.48 15.01 -18.04
C THR A 390 -5.71 13.87 -19.02
N ALA A 391 -6.90 13.80 -19.63
CA ALA A 391 -7.26 12.77 -20.60
C ALA A 391 -6.23 12.72 -21.75
N GLY A 392 -5.75 11.51 -22.07
CA GLY A 392 -4.76 11.32 -23.14
C GLY A 392 -3.32 11.70 -22.75
N ALA A 393 -3.07 12.31 -21.59
CA ALA A 393 -1.72 12.63 -21.12
C ALA A 393 -1.09 11.46 -20.35
N ASP A 394 0.22 11.55 -20.14
CA ASP A 394 0.97 10.73 -19.20
C ASP A 394 1.03 11.37 -17.80
N GLN A 395 1.91 10.89 -16.92
CA GLN A 395 2.07 11.42 -15.57
C GLN A 395 2.43 12.91 -15.52
N THR A 396 2.97 13.51 -16.58
CA THR A 396 3.27 14.95 -16.59
C THR A 396 2.00 15.79 -16.64
N GLY A 397 0.89 15.22 -17.12
CA GLY A 397 -0.44 15.84 -17.19
C GLY A 397 -1.28 15.72 -15.93
N MET A 398 -0.70 15.28 -14.80
CA MET A 398 -1.40 15.32 -13.52
C MET A 398 -1.50 16.77 -13.00
N PHE A 399 -2.63 17.11 -12.38
CA PHE A 399 -2.88 18.43 -11.81
C PHE A 399 -3.68 18.34 -10.52
N LEU A 400 -3.61 19.41 -9.71
CA LEU A 400 -4.34 19.52 -8.45
C LEU A 400 -5.60 20.36 -8.59
N THR A 401 -6.59 20.02 -7.79
CA THR A 401 -7.80 20.79 -7.51
C THR A 401 -8.02 20.84 -6.00
N PRO A 402 -8.80 21.79 -5.47
CA PRO A 402 -9.20 21.74 -4.06
C PRO A 402 -9.92 20.42 -3.75
N ALA A 403 -9.62 19.79 -2.61
CA ALA A 403 -10.32 18.57 -2.23
C ALA A 403 -11.76 18.87 -1.81
N SER A 404 -12.71 18.21 -2.48
CA SER A 404 -14.15 18.25 -2.14
C SER A 404 -14.45 17.67 -0.77
#